data_AF-A0A1F9VDQ4-F1
#
_entry.id   AF-A0A1F9VDQ4-F1
#
_cell.length_a   1.000
_cell.length_b   1.000
_cell.length_c   1.000
_cell.angle_alpha   90.00
_cell.angle_beta   90.00
_cell.angle_gamma   90.00
#
_symmetry.space_group_name_H-M   'P 1'
#
loop_
_entity.id
_entity.type
_entity.pdbx_description
1 polymer ?
#
loop_
_entity_poly.entity_id
_entity_poly.type
_entity_poly.pdbx_seq_one_letter_code
_entity_poly.pdbx_strand_id
1 'polypeptide(L)'
;MERWRLFAGDVLVIEGNGSAEQIGRTALFRGEIKDCVHQNHVIRIRADKEQLDPEFLNMFINSPVGQDEVRTRSRTTSGLRSLSVGRIKQIEVPVPPLIQQKRCVIEFHAVKAQTERLRQDQDIVRRELDALLPSILDKAFKGELL
;
A
#
# COMPACT_ATOMS: atom_id res chain seq x y z
N MET A 1 17.13 18.67 -11.70
CA MET A 1 16.55 17.31 -11.53
C MET A 1 16.89 16.69 -10.16
N GLU A 2 18.09 16.94 -9.59
CA GLU A 2 18.49 16.36 -8.28
C GLU A 2 17.50 16.55 -7.13
N ARG A 3 16.85 17.71 -7.03
CA ARG A 3 15.87 18.01 -5.97
C ARG A 3 14.74 16.97 -5.86
N TRP A 4 14.30 16.45 -7.01
CA TRP A 4 13.16 15.52 -7.14
C TRP A 4 13.57 14.06 -7.21
N ARG A 5 14.87 13.78 -7.16
CA ARG A 5 15.42 12.44 -7.22
C ARG A 5 14.97 11.59 -6.04
N LEU A 6 14.60 10.35 -6.34
CA LEU A 6 14.25 9.35 -5.35
C LEU A 6 15.47 8.51 -4.97
N PHE A 7 15.53 8.13 -3.70
CA PHE A 7 16.51 7.20 -3.14
C PHE A 7 15.79 6.10 -2.36
N ALA A 8 16.42 4.94 -2.26
CA ALA A 8 15.87 3.82 -1.49
C ALA A 8 15.59 4.23 -0.03
N GLY A 9 14.37 3.98 0.42
CA GLY A 9 13.85 4.43 1.71
C GLY A 9 13.01 5.71 1.64
N ASP A 10 12.84 6.31 0.46
CA ASP A 10 11.87 7.38 0.29
C ASP A 10 10.44 6.83 0.32
N VAL A 11 9.57 7.46 1.11
CA VAL A 11 8.15 7.11 1.18
C VAL A 11 7.35 8.12 0.37
N LEU A 12 6.65 7.63 -0.66
CA LEU A 12 5.84 8.43 -1.56
C LEU A 12 4.40 8.49 -1.06
N VAL A 13 3.78 9.66 -1.10
CA VAL A 13 2.44 9.94 -0.58
C VAL A 13 1.57 10.50 -1.69
N ILE A 14 0.34 10.02 -1.80
CA ILE A 14 -0.67 10.58 -2.70
C ILE A 14 -1.17 11.90 -2.12
N GLU A 15 -0.84 13.03 -2.76
CA GLU A 15 -1.24 14.37 -2.31
C GLU A 15 -2.73 14.65 -2.57
N GLY A 16 -3.20 14.30 -3.77
CA GLY A 16 -4.56 14.59 -4.22
C GLY A 16 -5.14 13.45 -5.04
N ASN A 17 -6.39 13.11 -4.77
CA ASN A 17 -7.13 12.09 -5.51
C ASN A 17 -8.63 12.45 -5.51
N GLY A 18 -9.37 12.03 -6.52
CA GLY A 18 -10.83 12.15 -6.53
C GLY A 18 -11.50 11.26 -5.49
N SER A 19 -10.84 10.18 -5.06
CA SER A 19 -11.28 9.29 -3.99
C SER A 19 -10.66 9.67 -2.64
N ALA A 20 -11.51 9.89 -1.65
CA ALA A 20 -11.10 10.16 -0.26
C ALA A 20 -10.29 9.01 0.37
N GLU A 21 -10.46 7.80 -0.13
CA GLU A 21 -9.82 6.59 0.41
C GLU A 21 -8.38 6.42 -0.05
N GLN A 22 -7.99 7.11 -1.12
CA GLN A 22 -6.67 6.99 -1.74
C GLN A 22 -5.71 8.09 -1.28
N ILE A 23 -6.22 9.18 -0.72
CA ILE A 23 -5.42 10.32 -0.30
C ILE A 23 -4.58 9.94 0.91
N GLY A 24 -3.31 10.36 0.89
CA GLY A 24 -2.36 10.08 1.96
C GLY A 24 -1.94 8.63 2.09
N ARG A 25 -2.40 7.73 1.21
CA ARG A 25 -1.79 6.40 1.07
C ARG A 25 -0.35 6.54 0.60
N THR A 26 0.45 5.56 1.01
CA THR A 26 1.89 5.61 0.80
C THR A 26 2.46 4.38 0.12
N ALA A 27 3.60 4.58 -0.54
CA ALA A 27 4.42 3.51 -1.09
C ALA A 27 5.89 3.77 -0.78
N LEU A 28 6.59 2.73 -0.34
CA LEU A 28 8.04 2.76 -0.14
C LEU A 28 8.76 2.56 -1.48
N PHE A 29 9.64 3.49 -1.83
CA PHE A 29 10.55 3.33 -2.97
C PHE A 29 11.80 2.58 -2.52
N ARG A 30 12.10 1.46 -3.17
CA ARG A 30 13.25 0.59 -2.84
C ARG A 30 14.43 0.77 -3.79
N GLY A 31 14.35 1.72 -4.72
CA GLY A 31 15.40 1.94 -5.71
C GLY A 31 15.23 1.08 -6.96
N GLU A 32 13.99 0.68 -7.27
CA GLU A 32 13.64 -0.19 -8.38
C GLU A 32 13.96 0.43 -9.75
N ILE A 33 13.97 1.78 -9.82
CA ILE A 33 14.20 2.53 -11.06
C ILE A 33 15.41 3.46 -10.86
N LYS A 34 16.41 3.32 -11.75
CA LYS A 34 17.61 4.18 -11.75
C LYS A 34 17.25 5.62 -12.12
N ASP A 35 17.85 6.59 -11.43
CA ASP A 35 17.68 8.03 -11.69
C ASP A 35 16.21 8.51 -11.69
N CYS A 36 15.37 7.84 -10.89
CA CYS A 36 13.94 8.11 -10.81
C CYS A 36 13.63 9.45 -10.12
N VAL A 37 12.60 10.14 -10.61
CA VAL A 37 12.01 11.35 -10.03
C VAL A 37 10.52 11.16 -9.85
N HIS A 38 9.91 11.85 -8.89
CA HIS A 38 8.46 11.82 -8.70
C HIS A 38 7.76 13.00 -9.41
N GLN A 39 6.48 12.80 -9.74
CA GLN A 39 5.62 13.85 -10.31
C GLN A 39 5.16 14.87 -9.25
N ASN A 40 4.60 16.00 -9.72
CA ASN A 40 4.20 17.13 -8.86
C ASN A 40 3.13 16.77 -7.80
N HIS A 41 2.24 15.80 -8.07
CA HIS A 41 1.16 15.40 -7.16
C HIS A 41 1.49 14.21 -6.25
N VAL A 42 2.78 13.89 -6.14
CA VAL A 42 3.31 12.91 -5.21
C VAL A 42 4.25 13.62 -4.27
N ILE A 43 4.03 13.46 -2.97
CA ILE A 43 4.90 14.02 -1.96
C ILE A 43 5.89 12.94 -1.51
N ARG A 44 7.16 13.32 -1.39
CA ARG A 44 8.21 12.47 -0.87
C ARG A 44 8.48 12.78 0.59
N ILE A 45 8.38 11.77 1.45
CA ILE A 45 8.87 11.78 2.82
C ILE A 45 10.21 11.04 2.85
N ARG A 46 11.21 11.65 3.47
CA ARG A 46 12.51 11.02 3.76
C ARG A 46 12.69 10.99 5.26
N ALA A 47 12.54 9.80 5.85
CA ALA A 47 12.71 9.61 7.28
C ALA A 47 14.20 9.71 7.67
N ASP A 48 14.44 10.20 8.89
CA ASP A 48 15.71 10.01 9.56
C ASP A 48 15.82 8.55 9.98
N LYS A 49 16.66 7.78 9.29
CA LYS A 49 16.78 6.33 9.46
C LYS A 49 17.37 5.93 10.82
N GLU A 50 17.97 6.87 11.55
CA GLU A 50 18.45 6.63 12.92
C GLU A 50 17.32 6.60 13.95
N GLN A 51 16.15 7.14 13.59
CA GLN A 51 14.99 7.23 14.48
C GLN A 51 13.78 6.47 13.96
N LEU A 52 13.59 6.44 12.64
CA LEU A 52 12.38 5.92 12.01
C LEU A 52 12.70 5.08 10.78
N ASP A 53 12.33 3.81 10.84
CA ASP A 53 12.39 2.89 9.72
C ASP A 53 11.34 3.30 8.65
N PRO A 54 11.76 3.59 7.40
CA PRO A 54 10.83 3.97 6.34
C PRO A 54 9.74 2.93 6.04
N GLU A 55 10.03 1.65 6.24
CA GLU A 55 9.08 0.57 6.01
C GLU A 55 8.03 0.52 7.11
N PHE A 56 8.44 0.77 8.36
CA PHE A 56 7.53 0.96 9.48
C PHE A 56 6.63 2.19 9.26
N LEU A 57 7.19 3.31 8.81
CA LEU A 57 6.41 4.51 8.48
C LEU A 57 5.35 4.23 7.40
N ASN A 58 5.76 3.56 6.31
CA ASN A 58 4.86 3.17 5.22
C ASN A 58 3.76 2.20 5.71
N MET A 59 4.12 1.24 6.57
CA MET A 59 3.16 0.32 7.19
C MET A 59 2.16 1.06 8.08
N PHE A 60 2.65 1.93 8.97
CA PHE A 60 1.82 2.70 9.91
C PHE A 60 0.85 3.62 9.17
N ILE A 61 1.32 4.44 8.23
CA ILE A 61 0.44 5.38 7.51
C ILE A 61 -0.66 4.63 6.76
N ASN A 62 -0.36 3.47 6.16
CA ASN A 62 -1.35 2.66 5.46
C ASN A 62 -2.25 1.81 6.37
N SER A 63 -2.01 1.78 7.68
CA SER A 63 -2.89 1.12 8.64
C SER A 63 -4.20 1.90 8.83
N PRO A 64 -5.27 1.28 9.35
CA PRO A 64 -6.52 1.99 9.65
C PRO A 64 -6.29 3.23 10.55
N VAL A 65 -5.47 3.07 11.60
CA VAL A 65 -5.15 4.15 12.54
C VAL A 65 -4.40 5.29 11.83
N GLY A 66 -3.38 4.96 11.01
CA GLY A 66 -2.63 5.96 10.25
C GLY A 66 -3.48 6.67 9.19
N GLN A 67 -4.41 5.96 8.54
CA GLN A 67 -5.32 6.57 7.58
C GLN A 67 -6.37 7.47 8.24
N ASP A 68 -6.83 7.13 9.45
CA ASP A 68 -7.71 8.01 10.21
C ASP A 68 -6.97 9.28 10.63
N GLU A 69 -5.72 9.15 11.03
CA GLU A 69 -4.83 10.27 11.36
C GLU A 69 -4.54 11.20 10.16
N VAL A 70 -4.41 10.63 8.97
CA VAL A 70 -4.35 11.38 7.70
C VAL A 70 -5.67 12.10 7.44
N ARG A 71 -6.80 11.41 7.60
CA ARG A 71 -8.13 11.96 7.29
C ARG A 71 -8.49 13.14 8.18
N THR A 72 -8.24 13.07 9.48
CA THR A 72 -8.51 14.14 10.44
C THR A 72 -7.77 15.44 10.06
N ARG A 73 -6.59 15.33 9.43
CA ARG A 73 -5.78 16.48 9.00
C ARG A 73 -6.02 16.90 7.56
N SER A 74 -6.66 16.07 6.74
CA SER A 74 -7.00 16.39 5.36
C SER A 74 -8.18 17.38 5.29
N ARG A 75 -8.16 18.34 4.36
CA ARG A 75 -9.32 19.22 4.08
C ARG A 75 -9.91 18.88 2.72
N THR A 76 -11.23 19.03 2.64
CA THR A 76 -11.98 18.97 1.39
C THR A 76 -12.20 20.39 0.91
N THR A 77 -11.89 20.69 -0.35
CA THR A 77 -12.28 21.97 -0.97
C THR A 77 -12.74 21.69 -2.40
N SER A 78 -14.01 21.96 -2.68
CA SER A 78 -14.59 21.87 -4.03
C SER A 78 -14.44 20.49 -4.69
N GLY A 79 -14.72 19.40 -3.97
CA GLY A 79 -14.68 18.02 -4.49
C GLY A 79 -13.28 17.41 -4.65
N LEU A 80 -12.22 18.24 -4.67
CA LEU A 80 -10.84 17.80 -4.55
C LEU A 80 -10.40 17.85 -3.09
N ARG A 81 -9.89 16.73 -2.60
CA ARG A 81 -9.20 16.68 -1.32
C ARG A 81 -7.69 16.74 -1.61
N SER A 82 -6.98 17.62 -0.91
CA SER A 82 -5.53 17.77 -1.06
C SER A 82 -4.83 17.77 0.30
N LEU A 83 -3.74 17.02 0.37
CA LEU A 83 -2.91 16.83 1.55
C LEU A 83 -1.58 17.56 1.36
N SER A 84 -1.53 18.83 1.75
CA SER A 84 -0.31 19.63 1.61
C SER A 84 0.84 19.10 2.48
N VAL A 85 2.08 19.42 2.08
CA VAL A 85 3.30 19.07 2.83
C VAL A 85 3.22 19.52 4.30
N GLY A 86 2.64 20.70 4.56
CA GLY A 86 2.48 21.22 5.93
C GLY A 86 1.59 20.34 6.81
N ARG A 87 0.54 19.72 6.23
CA ARG A 87 -0.35 18.80 6.96
C ARG A 87 0.28 17.44 7.17
N ILE A 88 1.04 16.95 6.20
CA ILE A 88 1.80 15.70 6.34
C ILE A 88 2.75 15.80 7.54
N LYS A 89 3.41 16.95 7.72
CA LYS A 89 4.29 17.21 8.87
C LYS A 89 3.58 17.21 10.23
N GLN A 90 2.25 17.33 10.25
CA GLN A 90 1.46 17.34 11.47
C GLN A 90 0.94 15.94 11.84
N ILE A 91 1.03 14.95 10.93
CA ILE A 91 0.63 13.56 11.20
C ILE A 91 1.48 13.04 12.35
N GLU A 92 0.83 12.56 13.42
CA GLU A 92 1.55 11.95 14.53
C GLU A 92 1.81 10.49 14.19
N VAL A 93 3.07 10.10 14.31
CA VAL A 93 3.53 8.74 14.07
C VAL A 93 4.13 8.24 15.37
N PRO A 94 3.70 7.08 15.89
CA PRO A 94 4.35 6.47 17.04
C PRO A 94 5.76 6.03 16.62
N VAL A 95 6.78 6.46 17.37
CA VAL A 95 8.18 6.13 17.07
C VAL A 95 8.74 5.27 18.21
N PRO A 96 8.40 3.97 18.28
CA PRO A 96 9.00 3.06 19.25
C PRO A 96 10.50 2.85 18.93
N PRO A 97 11.30 2.23 19.82
CA PRO A 97 12.70 1.90 19.51
C PRO A 97 12.85 1.16 18.18
N LEU A 98 13.91 1.45 17.40
CA LEU A 98 14.13 0.87 16.06
C LEU A 98 14.02 -0.66 16.02
N ILE A 99 14.45 -1.35 17.07
CA ILE A 99 14.34 -2.81 17.16
C ILE A 99 12.88 -3.28 17.14
N GLN A 100 11.98 -2.54 17.79
CA GLN A 100 10.54 -2.83 17.80
C GLN A 100 9.92 -2.51 16.44
N GLN A 101 10.30 -1.39 15.82
CA GLN A 101 9.86 -1.04 14.47
C GLN A 101 10.17 -2.16 13.47
N LYS A 102 11.42 -2.65 13.46
CA LYS A 102 11.85 -3.75 12.59
C LYS A 102 11.10 -5.05 12.85
N ARG A 103 10.86 -5.39 14.13
CA ARG A 103 10.05 -6.57 14.49
C ARG A 103 8.63 -6.48 13.95
N CYS A 104 7.96 -5.35 14.15
CA CYS A 104 6.61 -5.12 13.63
C CYS A 104 6.57 -5.26 12.10
N VAL A 105 7.56 -4.70 11.39
CA VAL A 105 7.68 -4.82 9.93
C VAL A 105 7.79 -6.30 9.52
N ILE A 106 8.68 -7.07 10.16
CA ILE A 106 8.86 -8.49 9.86
C ILE A 106 7.56 -9.28 10.05
N GLU A 107 6.89 -9.10 11.19
CA GLU A 107 5.63 -9.78 11.50
C GLU A 107 4.52 -9.40 10.50
N PHE A 108 4.41 -8.11 10.16
CA PHE A 108 3.48 -7.63 9.15
C PHE A 108 3.72 -8.28 7.79
N HIS A 109 4.96 -8.35 7.33
CA HIS A 109 5.28 -8.97 6.05
C HIS A 109 5.00 -10.48 6.03
N ALA A 110 5.25 -11.17 7.14
CA ALA A 110 4.92 -12.60 7.24
C ALA A 110 3.42 -12.84 7.07
N VAL A 111 2.58 -12.07 7.78
CA VAL A 111 1.12 -12.17 7.69
C VAL A 111 0.61 -11.76 6.31
N LYS A 112 1.18 -10.68 5.75
CA LYS A 112 0.82 -10.21 4.41
C LYS A 112 1.13 -11.25 3.34
N ALA A 113 2.31 -11.87 3.39
CA ALA A 113 2.70 -12.93 2.46
C ALA A 113 1.77 -14.16 2.56
N GLN A 114 1.37 -14.55 3.77
CA GLN A 114 0.40 -15.63 3.95
C GLN A 114 -0.97 -15.28 3.36
N THR A 115 -1.43 -14.05 3.56
CA THR A 115 -2.70 -13.56 2.99
C THR A 115 -2.68 -13.53 1.47
N GLU A 116 -1.56 -13.12 0.87
CA GLU A 116 -1.38 -13.13 -0.59
C GLU A 116 -1.40 -14.54 -1.17
N ARG A 117 -0.75 -15.51 -0.51
CA ARG A 117 -0.81 -16.93 -0.91
C ARG A 117 -2.24 -17.48 -0.86
N LEU A 118 -2.97 -17.23 0.23
CA LEU A 118 -4.35 -17.69 0.37
C LEU A 118 -5.27 -17.11 -0.73
N ARG A 119 -5.07 -15.85 -1.12
CA ARG A 119 -5.81 -15.24 -2.24
C ARG A 119 -5.48 -15.91 -3.58
N GLN A 120 -4.21 -16.22 -3.82
CA GLN A 120 -3.80 -16.93 -5.04
C GLN A 120 -4.43 -18.32 -5.11
N ASP A 121 -4.40 -19.07 -4.00
CA ASP A 121 -5.02 -20.40 -3.92
C ASP A 121 -6.54 -20.32 -4.15
N GLN A 122 -7.20 -19.33 -3.56
CA GLN A 122 -8.64 -19.09 -3.78
C GLN A 122 -8.95 -18.79 -5.25
N ASP A 123 -8.13 -17.97 -5.91
CA ASP A 123 -8.30 -17.65 -7.33
C ASP A 123 -8.09 -18.87 -8.23
N ILE A 124 -7.15 -19.76 -7.88
CA ILE A 124 -6.92 -21.03 -8.60
C ILE A 124 -8.15 -21.93 -8.46
N VAL A 125 -8.60 -22.19 -7.24
CA VAL A 125 -9.77 -23.06 -6.98
C VAL A 125 -11.01 -22.50 -7.67
N ARG A 126 -11.20 -21.18 -7.66
CA ARG A 126 -12.32 -20.54 -8.36
C ARG A 126 -12.29 -20.82 -9.87
N ARG A 127 -11.11 -20.70 -10.51
CA ARG A 127 -10.97 -20.98 -11.95
C ARG A 127 -11.21 -22.45 -12.28
N GLU A 128 -10.79 -23.36 -11.41
CA GLU A 128 -11.06 -24.79 -11.57
C GLU A 128 -12.56 -25.10 -11.49
N LEU A 129 -13.27 -24.54 -10.51
CA LEU A 129 -14.72 -24.67 -10.39
C LEU A 129 -15.46 -24.11 -11.62
N ASP A 130 -15.05 -22.93 -12.09
CA ASP A 130 -15.62 -22.30 -13.29
C ASP A 130 -15.40 -23.15 -14.55
N ALA A 131 -14.32 -23.93 -14.61
CA ALA A 131 -14.04 -24.87 -15.71
C ALA A 131 -14.73 -26.24 -15.54
N LEU A 132 -14.99 -26.66 -14.29
CA LEU A 132 -15.60 -27.96 -13.97
C LEU A 132 -17.06 -28.03 -14.42
N LEU A 133 -17.83 -26.95 -14.20
CA LEU A 133 -19.25 -26.88 -14.56
C LEU A 133 -19.50 -27.11 -16.07
N PRO A 134 -18.81 -26.40 -16.98
CA PRO A 134 -18.87 -26.69 -18.42
C PRO A 134 -18.46 -28.13 -18.76
N SER A 135 -17.42 -28.68 -18.12
CA SER A 135 -16.95 -30.04 -18.39
C SER A 135 -17.95 -31.10 -17.96
N ILE A 136 -18.63 -30.92 -16.83
CA ILE A 136 -19.68 -31.83 -16.34
C ILE A 136 -20.90 -31.75 -17.25
N LEU A 137 -21.33 -30.54 -17.64
CA LEU A 137 -22.46 -30.36 -18.56
C LEU A 137 -22.15 -30.98 -19.93
N ASP A 138 -20.96 -30.77 -20.48
CA ASP A 138 -20.53 -31.39 -21.75
C ASP A 138 -20.59 -32.92 -21.68
N LYS A 139 -20.08 -33.53 -20.60
CA LYS A 139 -20.16 -34.99 -20.40
C LYS A 139 -21.60 -35.47 -20.19
N ALA A 140 -22.46 -34.70 -19.51
CA ALA A 140 -23.87 -35.04 -19.29
C ALA A 140 -24.65 -35.03 -20.61
N PHE A 141 -24.47 -34.01 -21.45
CA PHE A 141 -25.13 -33.91 -22.75
C PHE A 141 -24.61 -34.95 -23.77
N LYS A 142 -23.39 -35.47 -23.59
CA LYS A 142 -22.85 -36.60 -24.37
C LYS A 142 -23.28 -37.99 -23.86
N GLY A 143 -24.00 -38.06 -22.73
CA GLY A 143 -24.39 -39.33 -22.12
C GLY A 143 -23.24 -40.09 -21.48
N GLU A 144 -22.14 -39.40 -21.16
CA GLU A 144 -20.93 -39.96 -20.54
C GLU A 144 -20.92 -39.82 -19.01
N LEU A 145 -21.94 -39.17 -18.43
CA LEU A 145 -22.23 -39.27 -17.00
C LEU A 145 -23.07 -40.52 -16.74
N LEU A 146 -22.44 -41.52 -16.12
CA LEU A 146 -23.09 -42.71 -15.58
C LEU A 146 -24.08 -42.37 -14.46
#